data_AF-V4A1X6-F1
#
_entry.id   AF-V4A1X6-F1
#
_cell.length_a   1.000
_cell.length_b   1.000
_cell.length_c   1.000
_cell.angle_alpha   90.00
_cell.angle_beta   90.00
_cell.angle_gamma   90.00
#
_symmetry.space_group_name_H-M   'P 1'
#
loop_
_entity.id
_entity.type
_entity.pdbx_description
1 polymer ?
#
loop_
_entity_poly.entity_id
_entity_poly.type
_entity_poly.pdbx_seq_one_letter_code
_entity_poly.pdbx_strand_id
1 'polypeptide(L)'
;MNKFLCSVLLVLVGIWLATVGFTDAVQCTSDPIIINGVFDSDITSREVGAVYDFTCNGTLEDTGTVTCDDIGDWTTNLTCEECYLPNKYFYMQYSFYCVSSEDECVQKCDEMNCKAYYTVIRQNTWSSCYVFLPYIIFRGTGMSVQQCIDKCNEMDECLTIRYRPIRGDLCYLFKVTVTELVAMGNVLRSTSTGTIIGKRSICP
;
A
#
# COMPACT_ATOMS: atom_id res chain seq x y z
N MET A 1 38.68 71.40 10.34
CA MET A 1 37.40 70.66 10.35
C MET A 1 37.51 69.50 9.36
N ASN A 2 37.56 68.23 9.81
CA ASN A 2 37.17 67.03 9.00
C ASN A 2 37.53 65.67 9.62
N LYS A 3 38.29 65.58 10.72
CA LYS A 3 38.63 64.28 11.32
C LYS A 3 37.54 63.67 12.20
N PHE A 4 36.64 64.49 12.76
CA PHE A 4 35.55 64.00 13.62
C PHE A 4 34.38 63.37 12.84
N LEU A 5 34.10 63.81 11.61
CA LEU A 5 32.99 63.27 10.80
C LEU A 5 33.27 61.87 10.27
N CYS A 6 34.53 61.51 10.00
CA CYS A 6 34.89 60.20 9.44
C CYS A 6 34.76 59.07 10.48
N SER A 7 35.11 59.34 11.75
CA SER A 7 34.98 58.35 12.83
C SER A 7 33.53 58.10 13.24
N VAL A 8 32.66 59.11 13.20
CA VAL A 8 31.23 58.94 13.51
C VAL A 8 30.51 58.16 12.41
N LEU A 9 30.89 58.35 11.14
CA LEU A 9 30.34 57.58 10.02
C LEU A 9 30.69 56.09 10.09
N LEU A 10 31.92 55.74 10.47
CA LEU A 10 32.36 54.34 10.58
C LEU A 10 31.65 53.59 11.72
N VAL A 11 31.38 54.26 12.85
CA VAL A 11 30.62 53.67 13.96
C VAL A 11 29.17 53.44 13.58
N LEU A 12 28.54 54.37 12.84
CA LEU A 12 27.16 54.22 12.39
C LEU A 12 26.98 53.13 11.32
N VAL A 13 27.94 52.97 10.40
CA VAL A 13 27.93 51.89 9.40
C VAL A 13 28.20 50.53 10.06
N GLY A 14 29.10 50.47 11.05
CA GLY A 14 29.37 49.25 11.83
C GLY A 14 28.17 48.80 12.69
N ILE A 15 27.41 49.74 13.25
CA ILE A 15 26.18 49.46 14.00
C ILE A 15 25.06 49.02 13.05
N TRP A 16 24.94 49.60 11.86
CA TRP A 16 23.96 49.17 10.85
C TRP A 16 24.20 47.73 10.38
N LEU A 17 25.46 47.32 10.19
CA LEU A 17 25.82 45.95 9.82
C LEU A 17 25.53 44.92 10.93
N ALA A 18 25.54 45.33 12.20
CA ALA A 18 25.20 44.45 13.33
C ALA A 18 23.68 44.32 13.55
N THR A 19 22.86 45.21 12.99
CA THR A 19 21.39 45.18 13.06
C THR A 19 20.73 44.56 11.83
N VAL A 20 21.48 44.22 10.77
CA VAL A 20 20.96 43.35 9.72
C VAL A 20 20.88 41.97 10.34
N GLY A 21 19.67 41.61 10.75
CA GLY A 21 19.39 40.49 11.63
C GLY A 21 20.13 39.22 11.20
N PHE A 22 20.57 38.48 12.21
CA PHE A 22 20.63 37.03 12.09
C PHE A 22 19.25 36.60 11.58
N THR A 23 19.14 36.37 10.28
CA THR A 23 18.10 35.47 9.78
C THR A 23 18.48 34.15 10.40
N ASP A 24 17.79 33.77 11.48
CA ASP A 24 17.86 32.40 11.98
C ASP A 24 17.74 31.50 10.76
N ALA A 25 18.73 30.62 10.56
CA ALA A 25 18.68 29.69 9.45
C ALA A 25 17.35 28.94 9.56
N VAL A 26 16.57 28.92 8.47
CA VAL A 26 15.28 28.23 8.46
C VAL A 26 15.54 26.76 8.83
N GLN A 27 14.78 26.25 9.80
CA GLN A 27 14.94 24.89 10.31
C GLN A 27 13.58 24.32 10.67
N CYS A 28 13.42 23.02 10.49
CA CYS A 28 12.20 22.33 10.87
C CYS A 28 12.13 22.11 12.38
N THR A 29 11.18 22.78 13.03
CA THR A 29 11.15 22.91 14.50
C THR A 29 10.55 21.71 15.24
N SER A 30 9.69 20.93 14.58
CA SER A 30 9.00 19.75 15.14
C SER A 30 9.49 18.46 14.50
N ASP A 31 9.23 17.30 15.11
CA ASP A 31 9.39 16.03 14.38
C ASP A 31 8.30 15.91 13.30
N PRO A 32 8.61 15.37 12.12
CA PRO A 32 7.61 15.07 11.10
C PRO A 32 6.63 14.02 11.64
N ILE A 33 5.34 14.26 11.43
CA ILE A 33 4.29 13.33 11.83
C ILE A 33 3.92 12.50 10.60
N ILE A 34 4.20 11.20 10.65
CA ILE A 34 3.82 10.25 9.61
C ILE A 34 2.77 9.32 10.18
N ILE A 35 1.51 9.58 9.82
CA ILE A 35 0.38 8.74 10.23
C ILE A 35 0.61 7.34 9.65
N ASN A 36 0.57 6.28 10.47
CA ASN A 36 0.83 4.88 10.07
C ASN A 36 2.22 4.58 9.48
N GLY A 37 3.19 5.48 9.71
CA GLY A 37 4.60 5.28 9.35
C GLY A 37 5.52 5.28 10.57
N VAL A 38 6.71 4.70 10.40
CA VAL A 38 7.78 4.70 11.40
C VAL A 38 9.08 5.09 10.71
N PHE A 39 9.86 5.99 11.33
CA PHE A 39 11.18 6.36 10.80
C PHE A 39 12.15 5.18 10.86
N ASP A 40 12.93 5.03 9.80
CA ASP A 40 13.95 3.99 9.72
C ASP A 40 15.21 4.35 10.53
N SER A 41 15.34 5.63 10.89
CA SER A 41 16.45 6.18 11.68
C SER A 41 16.03 7.39 12.52
N ASP A 42 16.77 7.66 13.59
CA ASP A 42 16.58 8.86 14.41
C ASP A 42 16.87 10.15 13.62
N ILE A 43 16.11 11.20 13.93
CA ILE A 43 16.28 12.53 13.35
C ILE A 43 17.49 13.21 14.00
N THR A 44 18.50 13.48 13.19
CA THR A 44 19.81 14.01 13.62
C THR A 44 20.06 15.45 13.17
N SER A 45 19.29 15.95 12.20
CA SER A 45 19.39 17.27 11.58
C SER A 45 18.00 17.81 11.26
N ARG A 46 17.87 19.13 11.35
CA ARG A 46 16.64 19.90 11.07
C ARG A 46 16.89 21.02 10.06
N GLU A 47 18.06 21.02 9.45
CA GLU A 47 18.43 21.99 8.43
C GLU A 47 17.61 21.78 7.16
N VAL A 48 17.34 22.85 6.42
CA VAL A 48 16.72 22.77 5.09
C VAL A 48 17.49 21.76 4.22
N GLY A 49 16.76 20.84 3.61
CA GLY A 49 17.31 19.75 2.81
C GLY A 49 17.69 18.49 3.60
N ALA A 50 17.48 18.44 4.92
CA ALA A 50 17.57 17.19 5.67
C ALA A 50 16.50 16.20 5.17
N VAL A 51 16.91 14.96 4.91
CA VAL A 51 16.04 13.89 4.38
C VAL A 51 16.09 12.68 5.31
N TYR A 52 14.93 12.11 5.62
CA TYR A 52 14.79 10.91 6.42
C TYR A 52 13.86 9.89 5.75
N ASP A 53 14.27 8.63 5.80
CA ASP A 53 13.49 7.50 5.32
C ASP A 53 12.51 7.03 6.40
N PHE A 54 11.33 6.59 5.97
CA PHE A 54 10.32 5.98 6.81
C PHE A 54 9.66 4.80 6.11
N THR A 55 9.20 3.85 6.92
CA THR A 55 8.45 2.68 6.45
C THR A 55 7.00 2.75 6.92
N CYS A 56 6.04 2.56 6.00
CA CYS A 56 4.62 2.44 6.33
C CYS A 56 4.29 1.03 6.83
N ASN A 57 3.54 0.91 7.92
CA ASN A 57 3.02 -0.36 8.47
C ASN A 57 4.06 -1.50 8.68
N GLY A 58 5.36 -1.19 8.71
CA GLY A 58 6.43 -2.16 8.98
C GLY A 58 6.73 -3.15 7.84
N THR A 59 6.25 -2.92 6.63
CA THR A 59 6.57 -3.75 5.45
C THR A 59 7.58 -3.06 4.54
N LEU A 60 8.70 -3.74 4.25
CA LEU A 60 9.84 -3.24 3.44
C LEU A 60 9.50 -2.82 1.99
N GLU A 61 8.30 -3.12 1.49
CA GLU A 61 7.87 -2.71 0.14
C GLU A 61 7.29 -1.29 0.11
N ASP A 62 7.05 -0.69 1.28
CA ASP A 62 6.34 0.58 1.44
C ASP A 62 7.23 1.61 2.18
N THR A 63 8.30 2.07 1.53
CA THR A 63 9.22 3.11 2.06
C THR A 63 8.98 4.49 1.42
N GLY A 64 9.04 5.56 2.22
CA GLY A 64 8.96 6.96 1.78
C GLY A 64 10.07 7.83 2.38
N THR A 65 10.09 9.09 1.96
CA THR A 65 11.07 10.09 2.43
C THR A 65 10.36 11.36 2.89
N VAL A 66 10.82 11.92 3.99
CA VAL A 66 10.43 13.26 4.44
C VAL A 66 11.60 14.22 4.30
N THR A 67 11.34 15.44 3.84
CA THR A 67 12.34 16.48 3.57
C THR A 67 11.98 17.76 4.32
N CYS A 68 12.96 18.38 4.98
CA CYS A 68 12.81 19.72 5.54
C CYS A 68 12.91 20.74 4.40
N ASP A 69 11.85 21.51 4.17
CA ASP A 69 11.77 22.46 3.06
C ASP A 69 12.35 23.85 3.41
N ASP A 70 12.32 24.77 2.44
CA ASP A 70 12.88 26.12 2.56
C ASP A 70 12.02 27.08 3.41
N ILE A 71 10.83 26.66 3.84
CA ILE A 71 9.95 27.41 4.74
C ILE A 71 10.00 26.89 6.18
N GLY A 72 10.71 25.78 6.43
CA GLY A 72 10.90 25.20 7.76
C GLY A 72 9.80 24.20 8.14
N ASP A 73 9.12 23.65 7.14
CA ASP A 73 8.13 22.59 7.29
C ASP A 73 8.65 21.27 6.72
N TRP A 74 8.09 20.17 7.24
CA TRP A 74 8.38 18.84 6.72
C TRP A 74 7.41 18.49 5.59
N THR A 75 7.98 18.11 4.45
CA THR A 75 7.23 17.64 3.28
C THR A 75 7.50 16.18 3.03
N THR A 76 6.46 15.38 2.83
CA THR A 76 6.59 13.96 2.51
C THR A 76 6.44 13.74 1.01
N ASN A 77 7.18 12.78 0.45
CA ASN A 77 7.03 12.38 -0.94
C ASN A 77 5.77 11.50 -1.17
N LEU A 78 5.19 10.96 -0.11
CA LEU A 78 3.99 10.12 -0.11
C LEU A 78 3.28 10.14 1.24
N THR A 79 2.07 9.60 1.29
CA THR A 79 1.30 9.37 2.52
C THR A 79 1.14 7.87 2.76
N CYS A 80 1.14 7.43 4.03
CA CYS A 80 0.85 6.04 4.39
C CYS A 80 -0.66 5.76 4.40
N GLU A 81 -1.32 6.10 3.31
CA GLU A 81 -2.74 5.79 3.11
C GLU A 81 -2.89 4.42 2.45
N GLU A 82 -3.82 3.61 2.95
CA GLU A 82 -4.13 2.33 2.33
C GLU A 82 -4.73 2.56 0.94
N CYS A 83 -4.07 2.05 -0.09
CA CYS A 83 -4.62 2.12 -1.44
C CYS A 83 -4.46 0.85 -2.25
N TYR A 84 -5.27 0.87 -3.29
CA TYR A 84 -5.65 -0.27 -4.08
C TYR A 84 -5.08 -0.05 -5.47
N LEU A 85 -3.85 -0.50 -5.71
CA LEU A 85 -3.24 -0.35 -7.03
C LEU A 85 -3.79 -1.43 -7.98
N PRO A 86 -4.53 -1.05 -9.04
CA PRO A 86 -4.98 -2.01 -10.03
C PRO A 86 -3.78 -2.49 -10.84
N ASN A 87 -3.36 -3.72 -10.57
CA ASN A 87 -2.38 -4.38 -11.39
C ASN A 87 -3.09 -5.06 -12.57
N LYS A 88 -2.63 -4.82 -13.80
CA LYS A 88 -3.21 -5.39 -15.04
C LYS A 88 -3.07 -6.91 -15.13
N TYR A 89 -2.47 -7.54 -14.12
CA TYR A 89 -2.25 -8.97 -14.06
C TYR A 89 -3.45 -9.70 -13.45
N PHE A 90 -3.61 -10.93 -13.91
CA PHE A 90 -4.67 -11.84 -13.61
C PHE A 90 -4.05 -13.22 -13.36
N TYR A 91 -4.57 -13.90 -12.35
CA TYR A 91 -4.26 -15.30 -12.07
C TYR A 91 -5.57 -16.08 -11.94
N MET A 92 -5.57 -17.33 -12.41
CA MET A 92 -6.70 -18.24 -12.29
C MET A 92 -6.16 -19.63 -11.99
N GLN A 93 -6.24 -20.03 -10.73
CA GLN A 93 -6.11 -21.44 -10.35
C GLN A 93 -7.20 -21.75 -9.33
N TYR A 94 -8.15 -22.54 -9.80
CA TYR A 94 -8.96 -23.42 -8.99
C TYR A 94 -8.75 -24.79 -9.63
N SER A 95 -8.79 -25.84 -8.83
CA SER A 95 -8.89 -27.18 -9.41
C SER A 95 -10.37 -27.50 -9.54
N PHE A 96 -10.76 -27.93 -10.74
CA PHE A 96 -12.10 -28.38 -11.04
C PHE A 96 -12.14 -29.89 -10.91
N TYR A 97 -13.02 -30.38 -10.06
CA TYR A 97 -13.27 -31.81 -9.90
C TYR A 97 -14.75 -32.10 -10.17
N CYS A 98 -15.00 -33.03 -11.09
CA CYS A 98 -16.32 -33.64 -11.17
C CYS A 98 -16.47 -34.56 -9.96
N VAL A 99 -17.46 -34.29 -9.12
CA VAL A 99 -17.78 -35.13 -7.95
C VAL A 99 -19.25 -35.51 -8.00
N SER A 100 -19.57 -36.61 -7.35
CA SER A 100 -20.94 -37.11 -7.22
C SER A 100 -21.69 -36.51 -6.04
N SER A 101 -20.97 -35.98 -5.05
CA SER A 101 -21.55 -35.46 -3.80
C SER A 101 -20.73 -34.31 -3.20
N GLU A 102 -21.32 -33.62 -2.22
CA GLU A 102 -20.62 -32.59 -1.42
C GLU A 102 -19.54 -33.22 -0.53
N ASP A 103 -19.80 -34.37 0.08
CA ASP A 103 -18.84 -35.07 0.93
C ASP A 103 -17.57 -35.47 0.16
N GLU A 104 -17.72 -35.93 -1.08
CA GLU A 104 -16.59 -36.23 -1.97
C GLU A 104 -15.77 -34.96 -2.29
N CYS A 105 -16.43 -33.80 -2.41
CA CYS A 105 -15.76 -32.51 -2.59
C CYS A 105 -14.95 -32.10 -1.35
N VAL A 106 -15.52 -32.27 -0.16
CA VAL A 106 -14.84 -31.98 1.12
C VAL A 106 -13.63 -32.89 1.29
N GLN A 107 -13.76 -34.20 1.05
CA GLN A 107 -12.65 -35.14 1.15
C GLN A 107 -11.50 -34.77 0.19
N LYS A 108 -11.82 -34.41 -1.06
CA LYS A 108 -10.82 -33.95 -2.04
C LYS A 108 -10.12 -32.66 -1.58
N CYS A 109 -10.85 -31.80 -0.89
CA CYS A 109 -10.30 -30.57 -0.36
C CYS A 109 -9.34 -30.81 0.81
N ASP A 110 -9.69 -31.73 1.72
CA ASP A 110 -8.85 -32.10 2.86
C ASP A 110 -7.52 -32.71 2.40
N GLU A 111 -7.55 -33.58 1.37
CA GLU A 111 -6.36 -34.15 0.73
C GLU A 111 -5.41 -33.06 0.19
N MET A 112 -5.96 -31.91 -0.21
CA MET A 112 -5.23 -30.81 -0.84
C MET A 112 -4.96 -29.64 0.10
N ASN A 113 -5.36 -29.73 1.37
CA ASN A 113 -5.31 -28.64 2.35
C ASN A 113 -5.93 -27.34 1.78
N CYS A 114 -7.18 -27.42 1.32
CA CYS A 114 -7.84 -26.39 0.54
C CYS A 114 -8.99 -25.69 1.31
N LYS A 115 -9.63 -24.68 0.71
CA LYS A 115 -11.02 -24.31 1.03
C LYS A 115 -11.94 -24.76 -0.11
N ALA A 116 -12.86 -25.68 0.16
CA ALA A 116 -13.78 -26.20 -0.84
C ALA A 116 -15.02 -25.30 -0.96
N TYR A 117 -15.46 -25.10 -2.20
CA TYR A 117 -16.79 -24.58 -2.49
C TYR A 117 -17.47 -25.56 -3.44
N TYR A 118 -18.40 -26.33 -2.89
CA TYR A 118 -19.27 -27.21 -3.66
C TYR A 118 -20.35 -26.38 -4.35
N THR A 119 -20.55 -26.57 -5.66
CA THR A 119 -21.65 -25.93 -6.37
C THR A 119 -22.33 -26.91 -7.32
N VAL A 120 -23.65 -26.96 -7.24
CA VAL A 120 -24.45 -27.84 -8.10
C VAL A 120 -24.86 -27.04 -9.34
N ILE A 121 -24.22 -27.29 -10.48
CA ILE A 121 -24.66 -26.73 -11.75
C ILE A 121 -25.83 -27.59 -12.26
N ARG A 122 -27.07 -27.12 -12.11
CA ARG A 122 -28.30 -27.82 -12.52
C ARG A 122 -28.51 -27.93 -14.03
N GLN A 123 -27.49 -28.24 -14.81
CA GLN A 123 -27.68 -28.43 -16.26
C GLN A 123 -27.55 -29.89 -16.67
N ASN A 124 -26.66 -30.65 -16.04
CA ASN A 124 -26.47 -32.08 -16.30
C ASN A 124 -26.34 -32.77 -14.92
N THR A 125 -26.60 -34.07 -14.81
CA THR A 125 -26.59 -34.86 -13.55
C THR A 125 -25.24 -34.92 -12.80
N TRP A 126 -24.30 -34.03 -13.09
CA TRP A 126 -22.97 -33.95 -12.49
C TRP A 126 -22.85 -32.68 -11.66
N SER A 127 -22.42 -32.85 -10.41
CA SER A 127 -22.05 -31.74 -9.54
C SER A 127 -20.61 -31.33 -9.80
N SER A 128 -20.34 -30.04 -9.66
CA SER A 128 -19.01 -29.48 -9.85
C SER A 128 -18.42 -29.11 -8.49
N CYS A 129 -17.31 -29.72 -8.12
CA CYS A 129 -16.52 -29.32 -6.98
C CYS A 129 -15.46 -28.31 -7.42
N TYR A 130 -15.52 -27.10 -6.86
CA TYR A 130 -14.48 -26.11 -7.02
C TYR A 130 -13.69 -26.08 -5.72
N VAL A 131 -12.44 -26.54 -5.77
CA VAL A 131 -11.54 -26.37 -4.65
C VAL A 131 -10.68 -25.12 -4.87
N PHE A 132 -10.58 -24.33 -3.82
CA PHE A 132 -9.77 -23.12 -3.78
C PHE A 132 -8.56 -23.35 -2.88
N LEU A 133 -7.44 -22.75 -3.25
CA LEU A 133 -6.23 -22.82 -2.45
C LEU A 133 -6.45 -22.15 -1.09
N PRO A 134 -5.76 -22.59 -0.03
CA PRO A 134 -6.06 -22.19 1.35
C PRO A 134 -5.86 -20.70 1.63
N TYR A 135 -5.10 -20.02 0.77
CA TYR A 135 -4.87 -18.58 0.84
C TYR A 135 -6.04 -17.75 0.28
N ILE A 136 -7.05 -18.37 -0.35
CA ILE A 136 -8.29 -17.69 -0.75
C ILE A 136 -9.25 -17.72 0.43
N ILE A 137 -9.63 -16.55 0.92
CA ILE A 137 -10.45 -16.41 2.14
C ILE A 137 -11.91 -16.08 1.85
N PHE A 138 -12.21 -15.53 0.68
CA PHE A 138 -13.57 -15.20 0.26
C PHE A 138 -13.73 -15.25 -1.26
N ARG A 139 -14.94 -15.61 -1.69
CA ARG A 139 -15.39 -15.50 -3.08
C ARG A 139 -16.80 -14.90 -3.13
N GLY A 140 -16.95 -13.81 -3.86
CA GLY A 140 -18.23 -13.13 -4.12
C GLY A 140 -18.57 -13.08 -5.60
N THR A 141 -19.86 -13.01 -5.90
CA THR A 141 -20.43 -12.85 -7.25
C THR A 141 -21.40 -11.68 -7.25
N GLY A 142 -21.45 -10.91 -8.35
CA GLY A 142 -22.35 -9.77 -8.51
C GLY A 142 -21.99 -8.58 -7.62
N MET A 143 -20.74 -8.52 -7.17
CA MET A 143 -20.21 -7.43 -6.35
C MET A 143 -19.47 -6.44 -7.23
N SER A 144 -19.63 -5.14 -6.99
CA SER A 144 -18.78 -4.12 -7.60
C SER A 144 -17.34 -4.20 -7.06
N VAL A 145 -16.40 -3.51 -7.73
CA VAL A 145 -15.03 -3.35 -7.21
C VAL A 145 -15.05 -2.79 -5.79
N GLN A 146 -15.86 -1.75 -5.55
CA GLN A 146 -15.93 -1.11 -4.24
C GLN A 146 -16.47 -2.07 -3.17
N GLN A 147 -17.52 -2.82 -3.48
CA GLN A 147 -18.05 -3.82 -2.54
C GLN A 147 -17.02 -4.92 -2.23
N CYS A 148 -16.18 -5.27 -3.20
CA CYS A 148 -15.09 -6.22 -3.00
C CYS A 148 -14.00 -5.64 -2.07
N ILE A 149 -13.67 -4.35 -2.23
CA ILE A 149 -12.77 -3.59 -1.36
C ILE A 149 -13.34 -3.50 0.06
N ASP A 150 -14.59 -3.08 0.20
CA ASP A 150 -15.25 -2.94 1.51
C ASP A 150 -15.24 -4.29 2.24
N LYS A 151 -15.51 -5.39 1.53
CA LYS A 151 -15.45 -6.74 2.10
C LYS A 151 -14.04 -7.16 2.51
N CYS A 152 -13.01 -6.72 1.79
CA CYS A 152 -11.62 -6.94 2.18
C CYS A 152 -11.29 -6.16 3.46
N ASN A 153 -11.73 -4.91 3.57
CA ASN A 153 -11.51 -4.07 4.75
C ASN A 153 -12.22 -4.61 6.01
N GLU A 154 -13.32 -5.34 5.86
CA GLU A 154 -13.98 -6.06 6.97
C GLU A 154 -13.21 -7.29 7.46
N MET A 155 -12.15 -7.71 6.76
CA MET A 155 -11.40 -8.94 7.04
C MET A 155 -9.93 -8.61 7.30
N ASP A 156 -9.50 -8.65 8.57
CA ASP A 156 -8.12 -8.31 8.97
C ASP A 156 -7.04 -9.13 8.25
N GLU A 157 -7.37 -10.37 7.84
CA GLU A 157 -6.45 -11.23 7.09
C GLU A 157 -6.41 -10.92 5.58
N CYS A 158 -7.21 -9.99 5.05
CA CYS A 158 -7.23 -9.70 3.62
C CYS A 158 -6.06 -8.81 3.18
N LEU A 159 -5.19 -9.38 2.34
CA LEU A 159 -3.98 -8.71 1.82
C LEU A 159 -4.02 -8.44 0.32
N THR A 160 -4.83 -9.20 -0.43
CA THR A 160 -4.95 -9.03 -1.87
C THR A 160 -6.38 -9.29 -2.32
N ILE A 161 -6.82 -8.55 -3.31
CA ILE A 161 -8.10 -8.69 -3.99
C ILE A 161 -7.85 -9.08 -5.43
N ARG A 162 -8.71 -9.93 -5.98
CA ARG A 162 -8.85 -10.11 -7.42
C ARG A 162 -10.26 -9.79 -7.81
N TYR A 163 -10.41 -8.83 -8.71
CA TYR A 163 -11.68 -8.45 -9.28
C TYR A 163 -11.73 -8.81 -10.77
N ARG A 164 -12.83 -9.41 -11.21
CA ARG A 164 -13.04 -9.80 -12.60
C ARG A 164 -14.41 -9.32 -13.09
N PRO A 165 -14.48 -8.26 -13.93
CA PRO A 165 -15.73 -7.80 -14.54
C PRO A 165 -16.17 -8.72 -15.67
N ILE A 166 -16.72 -9.89 -15.32
CA ILE A 166 -17.45 -10.77 -16.25
C ILE A 166 -18.93 -10.74 -15.91
N ARG A 167 -19.79 -11.42 -16.70
CA ARG A 167 -21.21 -11.61 -16.34
C ARG A 167 -21.30 -12.18 -14.92
N GLY A 168 -21.74 -11.36 -13.97
CA GLY A 168 -21.86 -11.71 -12.55
C GLY A 168 -20.64 -11.38 -11.70
N ASP A 169 -19.79 -10.42 -12.10
CA ASP A 169 -18.69 -9.77 -11.37
C ASP A 169 -18.08 -10.60 -10.23
N LEU A 170 -16.90 -11.17 -10.47
CA LEU A 170 -16.25 -12.03 -9.50
C LEU A 170 -15.26 -11.28 -8.63
N CYS A 171 -15.45 -11.41 -7.32
CA CYS A 171 -14.56 -10.92 -6.27
C CYS A 171 -13.88 -12.12 -5.59
N TYR A 172 -12.56 -12.09 -5.46
CA TYR A 172 -11.80 -13.04 -4.64
C TYR A 172 -10.92 -12.26 -3.68
N LEU A 173 -10.90 -12.67 -2.42
CA LEU A 173 -10.02 -12.11 -1.39
C LEU A 173 -9.00 -13.15 -0.98
N PHE A 174 -7.78 -12.69 -0.73
CA PHE A 174 -6.62 -13.52 -0.43
C PHE A 174 -5.96 -13.05 0.86
N LYS A 175 -5.49 -14.00 1.67
CA LYS A 175 -4.68 -13.73 2.87
C LYS A 175 -3.18 -13.71 2.65
N VAL A 176 -2.79 -13.48 1.40
CA VAL A 176 -1.40 -13.41 0.96
C VAL A 176 -1.26 -12.19 0.05
N THR A 177 -0.07 -11.62 0.02
CA THR A 177 0.33 -10.52 -0.85
C THR A 177 0.49 -10.98 -2.31
N VAL A 178 0.57 -10.01 -3.23
CA VAL A 178 0.86 -10.30 -4.65
C VAL A 178 2.25 -10.95 -4.81
N THR A 179 3.24 -10.52 -4.03
CA THR A 179 4.61 -11.07 -4.06
C THR A 179 4.63 -12.54 -3.63
N GLU A 180 3.92 -12.88 -2.56
CA GLU A 180 3.78 -14.27 -2.11
C GLU A 180 3.08 -15.14 -3.14
N LEU A 181 2.04 -14.64 -3.82
CA LEU A 181 1.40 -15.35 -4.91
C LEU A 181 2.42 -15.71 -6.00
N VAL A 182 3.26 -14.77 -6.44
CA VAL A 182 4.32 -15.04 -7.44
C VAL A 182 5.33 -16.07 -6.92
N ALA A 183 5.77 -15.94 -5.66
CA ALA A 183 6.73 -16.84 -5.03
C ALA A 183 6.23 -18.29 -4.96
N MET A 184 4.91 -18.49 -4.82
CA MET A 184 4.26 -19.80 -4.89
C MET A 184 4.22 -20.40 -6.31
N GLY A 185 4.87 -19.78 -7.30
CA GLY A 185 4.92 -20.24 -8.68
C GLY A 185 3.71 -19.84 -9.51
N ASN A 186 2.86 -18.94 -8.99
CA ASN A 186 1.68 -18.48 -9.73
C ASN A 186 2.09 -17.54 -10.86
N VAL A 187 1.67 -17.89 -12.08
CA VAL A 187 1.95 -17.06 -13.26
C VAL A 187 0.94 -15.92 -13.34
N LEU A 188 1.42 -14.70 -13.15
CA LEU A 188 0.67 -13.47 -13.41
C LEU A 188 0.55 -13.24 -14.93
N ARG A 189 -0.69 -13.24 -15.47
CA ARG A 189 -0.95 -12.96 -16.89
C ARG A 189 -1.67 -11.63 -17.05
N SER A 190 -1.21 -10.77 -17.94
CA SER A 190 -1.95 -9.55 -18.27
C SER A 190 -3.29 -9.90 -18.94
N THR A 191 -4.41 -9.35 -18.47
CA THR A 191 -5.70 -9.50 -19.16
C THR A 191 -6.48 -8.20 -19.18
N SER A 192 -7.29 -7.99 -20.22
CA SER A 192 -8.21 -6.85 -20.30
C SER A 192 -9.47 -6.99 -19.41
N THR A 193 -9.63 -8.12 -18.71
CA THR A 193 -10.90 -8.50 -18.05
C THR A 193 -10.75 -8.81 -16.57
N GLY A 194 -9.66 -8.41 -15.94
CA GLY A 194 -9.45 -8.60 -14.51
C GLY A 194 -8.29 -7.78 -13.98
N THR A 195 -8.39 -7.43 -12.71
CA THR A 195 -7.38 -6.65 -11.98
C THR A 195 -7.08 -7.37 -10.67
N ILE A 196 -5.79 -7.48 -10.35
CA ILE A 196 -5.35 -7.78 -9.00
C ILE A 196 -5.12 -6.46 -8.29
N ILE A 197 -5.71 -6.33 -7.12
CA ILE A 197 -5.58 -5.15 -6.28
C ILE A 197 -4.83 -5.59 -5.03
N GLY A 198 -3.55 -5.26 -4.96
CA GLY A 198 -2.80 -5.44 -3.71
C GLY A 198 -3.20 -4.34 -2.75
N LYS A 199 -3.41 -4.69 -1.47
CA LYS A 199 -3.44 -3.68 -0.42
C LYS A 199 -2.02 -3.16 -0.25
N ARG A 200 -1.79 -1.89 -0.55
CA ARG A 200 -0.51 -1.22 -0.27
C ARG A 200 -0.72 -0.15 0.78
N SER A 201 0.33 0.12 1.54
CA SER A 201 0.35 1.21 2.50
C SER A 201 0.87 2.51 1.85
N ILE A 202 1.10 2.53 0.53
CA ILE A 202 1.62 3.69 -0.22
C ILE A 202 0.93 3.84 -1.57
N CYS A 203 0.61 5.09 -1.93
CA CYS A 203 0.11 5.50 -3.24
C CYS A 203 1.13 6.40 -3.97
N PRO A 204 1.32 6.22 -5.29
CA PRO A 204 2.06 7.17 -6.13
C PRO A 204 1.26 8.46 -6.42
#